data_AF-A0A7J5C956-F1
#
_entry.id   AF-A0A7J5C956-F1
#
_cell.length_a   1.000
_cell.length_b   1.000
_cell.length_c   1.000
_cell.angle_alpha   90.00
_cell.angle_beta   90.00
_cell.angle_gamma   90.00
#
_symmetry.space_group_name_H-M   'P 1'
#
loop_
_entity.id
_entity.type
_entity.pdbx_description
1 polymer ?
#
loop_
_entity_poly.entity_id
_entity_poly.type
_entity_poly.pdbx_seq_one_letter_code
_entity_poly.pdbx_strand_id
1 'polypeptide(L)'
;MAAGVLTATAHVGHRPAWDCGRCGEPWPCPAFRAIRVDSAALLPVMSSLLGGAIRDLRGRPEGPEPPEIVRRFLWFLPLTGEEARAVARRLR
;
A
#
# COMPACT_ATOMS: atom_id res chain seq x y z
N MET A 1 0.14 6.07 19.60
CA MET A 1 0.19 4.59 19.59
C MET A 1 0.46 4.14 18.16
N ALA A 2 1.62 3.54 17.90
CA ALA A 2 2.06 3.18 16.55
C ALA A 2 1.24 1.99 16.03
N ALA A 3 0.25 2.27 15.18
CA ALA A 3 -0.48 1.24 14.45
C ALA A 3 0.40 0.75 13.30
N GLY A 4 1.20 -0.28 13.54
CA GLY A 4 2.02 -0.91 12.51
C GLY A 4 2.03 -2.42 12.66
N VAL A 5 1.34 -3.12 11.77
CA VAL A 5 1.53 -4.54 11.41
C VAL A 5 0.94 -4.66 9.99
N LEU A 6 1.65 -5.16 8.97
CA LEU A 6 2.08 -6.55 8.83
C LEU A 6 3.53 -6.67 8.36
N THR A 7 4.32 -7.44 9.13
CA THR A 7 5.73 -7.70 8.90
C THR A 7 5.93 -8.82 7.92
N ALA A 8 6.94 -8.70 7.08
CA ALA A 8 7.49 -9.88 6.43
C ALA A 8 8.83 -10.32 7.12
N THR A 9 9.58 -9.37 7.70
CA THR A 9 10.45 -9.49 8.91
C THR A 9 10.85 -8.05 9.32
N ALA A 10 9.96 -7.34 10.04
CA ALA A 10 10.08 -5.92 10.45
C ALA A 10 9.89 -4.80 9.40
N HIS A 11 9.68 -5.09 8.11
CA HIS A 11 9.37 -4.04 7.10
C HIS A 11 7.90 -3.59 7.15
N VAL A 12 7.57 -2.69 8.08
CA VAL A 12 6.21 -2.18 8.33
C VAL A 12 6.05 -0.75 7.80
N GLY A 13 4.92 -0.45 7.16
CA GLY A 13 4.59 0.92 6.73
C GLY A 13 4.04 1.77 7.88
N HIS A 14 4.66 2.92 8.15
CA HIS A 14 4.23 3.83 9.20
C HIS A 14 3.34 4.95 8.67
N ARG A 15 2.13 5.03 9.20
CA ARG A 15 1.22 6.15 8.94
C ARG A 15 1.80 7.45 9.50
N PRO A 16 1.50 8.62 8.88
CA PRO A 16 0.69 8.77 7.68
C PRO A 16 1.52 8.75 6.39
N ALA A 17 2.85 8.74 6.45
CA ALA A 17 3.69 8.78 5.26
C ALA A 17 3.72 7.46 4.49
N TRP A 18 3.37 6.36 5.17
CA TRP A 18 3.45 5.00 4.66
C TRP A 18 4.86 4.65 4.18
N ASP A 19 5.86 5.18 4.88
CA ASP A 19 7.25 4.80 4.67
C ASP A 19 7.59 3.61 5.56
N CYS A 20 8.48 2.76 5.06
CA CYS A 20 8.89 1.58 5.75
C CYS A 20 9.74 1.94 6.97
N GLY A 21 9.37 1.50 8.16
CA GLY A 21 10.08 1.81 9.40
C GLY A 21 11.50 1.22 9.48
N ARG A 22 11.85 0.30 8.57
CA ARG A 22 13.16 -0.35 8.54
C ARG A 22 14.10 0.22 7.48
N CYS A 23 13.61 0.53 6.28
CA CYS A 23 14.45 1.04 5.18
C CYS A 23 14.14 2.48 4.76
N GLY A 24 13.10 3.11 5.31
CA GLY A 24 12.68 4.47 4.95
C GLY A 24 12.00 4.59 3.58
N GLU A 25 11.97 3.52 2.78
CA GLU A 25 11.37 3.56 1.44
C GLU A 25 9.84 3.53 1.47
N PRO A 26 9.18 4.00 0.40
CA PRO A 26 7.73 3.89 0.24
C PRO A 26 7.23 2.45 0.43
N TRP A 27 6.50 2.19 1.52
CA TRP A 27 5.92 0.88 1.82
C TRP A 27 4.68 0.60 0.94
N PRO A 28 4.48 -0.60 0.39
CA PRO A 28 5.31 -1.81 0.51
C PRO A 28 6.66 -1.64 -0.16
N CYS A 29 7.76 -1.79 0.58
CA CYS A 29 9.11 -1.61 0.05
C CYS A 29 9.56 -2.86 -0.71
N PRO A 30 10.57 -2.79 -1.60
CA PRO A 30 11.14 -3.94 -2.31
C PRO A 30 11.40 -5.16 -1.42
N ALA A 31 11.97 -4.96 -0.23
CA ALA A 31 12.21 -6.04 0.73
C ALA A 31 10.93 -6.76 1.21
N PHE A 32 9.83 -6.02 1.37
CA PHE A 32 8.52 -6.62 1.69
C PHE A 32 7.95 -7.35 0.47
N ARG A 33 8.02 -6.73 -0.71
CA ARG A 33 7.49 -7.30 -1.97
C ARG A 33 8.20 -8.58 -2.40
N ALA A 34 9.46 -8.77 -1.98
CA ALA A 34 10.26 -9.96 -2.28
C ALA A 34 9.80 -11.21 -1.51
N ILE A 35 8.97 -11.06 -0.48
CA ILE A 35 8.55 -12.19 0.34
C ILE A 35 7.40 -12.92 -0.34
N ARG A 36 7.60 -14.24 -0.51
CA ARG A 36 6.66 -15.10 -1.21
C ARG A 36 5.46 -15.39 -0.30
N VAL A 37 4.38 -14.66 -0.55
CA VAL A 37 3.07 -14.88 0.04
C VAL A 37 2.09 -15.14 -1.11
N ASP A 38 1.16 -16.07 -0.91
CA ASP A 38 0.06 -16.28 -1.84
C ASP A 38 -0.74 -14.98 -2.01
N SER A 39 -0.98 -14.57 -3.26
CA SER A 39 -1.76 -13.37 -3.59
C SER A 39 -3.17 -13.43 -3.01
N ALA A 40 -3.77 -14.62 -2.93
CA ALA A 40 -5.09 -14.82 -2.33
C ALA A 40 -5.10 -14.49 -0.82
N ALA A 41 -4.02 -14.85 -0.11
CA ALA A 41 -3.85 -14.53 1.31
C ALA A 41 -3.48 -13.05 1.53
N LEU A 42 -2.75 -12.46 0.58
CA LEU A 42 -2.26 -11.09 0.66
C LEU A 42 -3.33 -10.03 0.34
N LEU A 43 -4.30 -10.37 -0.51
CA LEU A 43 -5.36 -9.47 -0.93
C LEU A 43 -6.21 -8.86 0.21
N PRO A 44 -6.81 -9.64 1.13
CA PRO A 44 -7.62 -9.05 2.21
C PRO A 44 -6.79 -8.16 3.13
N VAL A 45 -5.54 -8.58 3.41
CA VAL A 45 -4.56 -7.83 4.19
C VAL A 45 -4.29 -6.45 3.56
N MET A 46 -3.87 -6.42 2.30
CA MET A 46 -3.47 -5.18 1.65
C MET A 46 -4.67 -4.28 1.36
N SER A 47 -5.83 -4.87 1.07
CA SER A 47 -7.08 -4.13 0.90
C SER A 47 -7.52 -3.40 2.18
N SER A 48 -7.32 -4.01 3.36
CA SER A 48 -7.66 -3.37 4.63
C SER A 48 -6.80 -2.12 4.91
N LEU A 49 -5.55 -2.11 4.45
CA LEU A 49 -4.62 -1.00 4.62
C LEU A 49 -4.82 0.10 3.56
N LEU A 50 -5.24 -0.28 2.35
CA LEU A 50 -5.37 0.61 1.20
C LEU A 50 -6.29 1.81 1.47
N GLY A 51 -7.40 1.62 2.18
CA GLY A 51 -8.31 2.73 2.54
C GLY A 51 -7.63 3.77 3.44
N GLY A 52 -6.81 3.33 4.39
CA GLY A 52 -6.01 4.22 5.23
C GLY A 52 -4.93 4.94 4.42
N ALA A 53 -4.26 4.23 3.50
CA ALA A 53 -3.24 4.80 2.63
C ALA A 53 -3.79 5.87 1.68
N ILE A 54 -4.95 5.62 1.07
CA ILE A 54 -5.64 6.61 0.23
C ILE A 54 -5.95 7.86 1.04
N ARG A 55 -6.49 7.71 2.26
CA ARG A 55 -6.82 8.85 3.13
C ARG A 55 -5.59 9.67 3.51
N ASP A 56 -4.49 8.99 3.82
CA ASP A 56 -3.30 9.68 4.33
C ASP A 56 -2.46 10.31 3.21
N LEU A 57 -2.42 9.73 2.01
CA LEU A 57 -1.52 10.14 0.91
C LEU A 57 -2.19 11.03 -0.15
N ARG A 58 -3.50 10.89 -0.38
CA ARG A 58 -4.22 11.68 -1.40
C ARG A 58 -4.10 13.18 -1.12
N GLY A 59 -3.87 13.97 -2.16
CA GLY A 59 -3.88 15.44 -2.08
C GLY A 59 -2.63 16.06 -1.47
N ARG A 60 -1.58 15.27 -1.20
CA ARG A 60 -0.28 15.81 -0.82
C ARG A 60 0.39 16.46 -2.03
N PRO A 61 1.02 17.64 -1.87
CA PRO A 61 1.88 18.20 -2.90
C PRO A 61 2.95 17.19 -3.30
N GLU A 62 3.09 16.93 -4.61
CA GLU A 62 4.04 15.95 -5.17
C GLU A 62 3.84 14.49 -4.69
N GLY A 63 2.70 14.21 -4.05
CA GLY A 63 2.34 12.87 -3.59
C GLY A 63 1.72 11.99 -4.69
N PRO A 64 1.61 10.67 -4.46
CA PRO A 64 1.01 9.77 -5.42
C PRO A 64 -0.50 10.04 -5.58
N GLU A 65 -0.98 9.98 -6.81
CA GLU A 65 -2.39 10.05 -7.12
C GLU A 65 -3.13 8.77 -6.65
N PRO A 66 -4.44 8.81 -6.39
CA PRO A 66 -5.19 7.66 -5.87
C PRO A 66 -4.98 6.34 -6.65
N PRO A 67 -4.94 6.31 -8.00
CA PRO A 67 -4.66 5.08 -8.75
C PRO A 67 -3.23 4.57 -8.59
N GLU A 68 -2.27 5.45 -8.29
CA GLU A 68 -0.88 5.10 -8.01
C GLU A 68 -0.76 4.47 -6.62
N ILE A 69 -1.49 5.00 -5.63
CA ILE A 69 -1.61 4.40 -4.30
C ILE A 69 -2.19 2.98 -4.40
N VAL A 70 -3.26 2.78 -5.19
CA VAL A 70 -3.85 1.45 -5.41
C VAL A 70 -2.82 0.48 -6.00
N ARG A 71 -2.15 0.85 -7.10
CA ARG A 71 -1.14 -0.01 -7.73
C ARG A 71 0.04 -0.31 -6.81
N ARG A 72 0.44 0.66 -5.97
CA ARG A 72 1.50 0.49 -4.96
C ARG A 72 1.12 -0.57 -3.91
N PHE A 73 -0.11 -0.55 -3.40
CA PHE A 73 -0.56 -1.47 -2.35
C PHE A 73 -1.03 -2.83 -2.89
N LEU A 74 -1.45 -2.91 -4.16
CA LEU A 74 -1.86 -4.15 -4.81
C LEU A 74 -0.87 -4.59 -5.89
N TRP A 75 0.44 -4.41 -5.64
CA TRP A 75 1.53 -4.65 -6.61
C TRP A 75 1.58 -6.09 -7.17
N PHE A 76 0.98 -7.04 -6.46
CA PHE A 76 0.92 -8.45 -6.82
C PHE A 76 -0.28 -8.78 -7.73
N LEU A 77 -1.08 -7.78 -8.10
CA LEU A 77 -2.17 -7.91 -9.07
C LEU A 77 -1.81 -7.18 -10.38
N PRO A 78 -2.16 -7.74 -11.55
CA PRO A 78 -1.92 -7.10 -12.84
C PRO A 78 -2.98 -6.02 -13.16
N LEU A 79 -3.13 -5.03 -12.29
CA LEU A 79 -4.13 -3.97 -12.46
C LEU A 79 -3.72 -2.97 -13.54
N THR A 80 -4.60 -2.75 -14.50
CA THR A 80 -4.54 -1.62 -15.43
C THR A 80 -4.76 -0.30 -14.69
N GLY A 81 -4.38 0.81 -15.33
CA GLY A 81 -4.63 2.15 -14.78
C GLY A 81 -6.13 2.44 -14.60
N GLU A 82 -6.99 1.86 -15.43
CA GLU A 82 -8.44 2.01 -15.32
C GLU A 82 -9.02 1.24 -14.14
N GLU A 83 -8.62 -0.02 -13.94
CA GLU A 83 -9.05 -0.82 -12.80
C GLU A 83 -8.57 -0.19 -11.48
N ALA A 84 -7.33 0.30 -11.43
CA ALA A 84 -6.81 1.01 -10.28
C ALA A 84 -7.62 2.28 -9.96
N ARG A 85 -8.03 3.04 -10.99
CA ARG A 85 -8.96 4.17 -10.83
C ARG A 85 -10.32 3.74 -10.32
N ALA A 86 -10.87 2.63 -10.82
CA ALA A 86 -12.16 2.12 -10.39
C ALA A 86 -12.14 1.71 -8.90
N VAL A 87 -11.09 1.02 -8.46
CA VAL A 87 -10.88 0.67 -7.05
C VAL A 87 -10.75 1.93 -6.19
N ALA A 88 -9.92 2.90 -6.60
CA ALA A 88 -9.73 4.15 -5.87
C ALA A 88 -11.04 4.94 -5.69
N ARG A 89 -11.95 4.88 -6.67
CA ARG A 89 -13.29 5.48 -6.59
C ARG A 89 -14.25 4.72 -5.68
N ARG A 90 -14.01 3.45 -5.39
CA ARG A 90 -14.87 2.67 -4.48
C ARG A 90 -14.48 2.86 -3.00
N LEU A 91 -13.25 3.27 -2.75
CA LEU A 91 -12.66 3.50 -1.42
C LEU A 91 -12.64 4.98 -1.00
N ARG A 92 -13.33 5.85 -1.76
CA ARG A 92 -13.41 7.29 -1.49
C ARG A 92 -14.43 7.61 -0.40
#